data_AF-A0A2V6GRJ5-F1
#
_entry.id   AF-A0A2V6GRJ5-F1
#
_cell.length_a   1.000
_cell.length_b   1.000
_cell.length_c   1.000
_cell.angle_alpha   90.00
_cell.angle_beta   90.00
_cell.angle_gamma   90.00
#
_symmetry.space_group_name_H-M   'P 1'
#
loop_
_entity.id
_entity.type
_entity.pdbx_description
1 polymer ?
#
loop_
_entity_poly.entity_id
_entity_poly.type
_entity_poly.pdbx_seq_one_letter_code
_entity_poly.pdbx_strand_id
1 'polypeptide(L)'
;MRRWIYLAFSLLVFGAQAGQLPLTVNQIGLMLRAGYSSNSLMHELSTRHFANTVDETNEKVLVKAGASAELIAALKSGIYSLSPEKTAAVQQQIAAEEQRRAEQSEASRKSEAAYQAGVVRERSAKPAPIGP
;
A
#
# COMPACT_ATOMS: atom_id res chain seq x y z
N MET A 1 -17.15 -44.41 -18.32
CA MET A 1 -16.62 -43.87 -17.04
C MET A 1 -15.31 -43.08 -17.20
N ARG A 2 -15.03 -42.39 -18.33
CA ARG A 2 -13.72 -41.71 -18.54
C ARG A 2 -13.81 -40.32 -19.19
N ARG A 3 -15.04 -39.82 -19.42
CA ARG A 3 -15.30 -38.52 -20.07
C ARG A 3 -15.66 -37.39 -19.08
N TRP A 4 -15.98 -37.74 -17.84
CA TRP A 4 -16.40 -36.80 -16.81
C TRP A 4 -15.23 -36.24 -15.97
N ILE A 5 -14.03 -36.83 -16.11
CA ILE A 5 -12.84 -36.43 -15.34
C ILE A 5 -12.17 -35.19 -15.95
N TYR A 6 -12.35 -34.93 -17.25
CA TYR A 6 -11.76 -33.76 -17.91
C TYR A 6 -12.57 -32.47 -17.76
N LEU A 7 -13.84 -32.57 -17.34
CA LEU A 7 -14.70 -31.39 -17.13
C LEU A 7 -14.50 -30.74 -15.76
N ALA A 8 -13.89 -31.45 -14.80
CA ALA A 8 -13.61 -30.93 -13.46
C ALA A 8 -12.29 -30.12 -13.39
N PHE A 9 -11.46 -30.14 -14.44
CA PHE A 9 -10.13 -29.50 -14.40
C PHE A 9 -10.08 -28.12 -15.06
N SER A 10 -11.17 -27.65 -15.68
CA SER A 10 -11.14 -26.43 -16.50
C SER A 10 -11.70 -25.17 -15.82
N LEU A 11 -12.08 -25.22 -14.55
CA LEU A 11 -12.83 -24.12 -13.93
C LEU A 11 -12.27 -23.70 -12.57
N LEU A 12 -10.99 -23.32 -12.52
CA LEU A 12 -10.49 -22.54 -11.38
C LEU A 12 -9.27 -21.69 -11.73
N VAL A 13 -9.44 -20.78 -12.69
CA VAL A 13 -8.58 -19.58 -12.78
C VAL A 13 -9.51 -18.37 -12.85
N PHE A 14 -10.35 -18.20 -11.83
CA PHE A 14 -10.86 -16.87 -11.52
C PHE A 14 -9.78 -16.20 -10.68
N GLY A 15 -8.81 -15.60 -11.35
CA GLY A 15 -7.88 -14.68 -10.72
C GLY A 15 -8.72 -13.60 -10.06
N ALA A 16 -8.68 -13.53 -8.73
CA ALA A 16 -9.15 -12.36 -8.01
C ALA A 16 -8.26 -11.21 -8.45
N GLN A 17 -8.66 -10.49 -9.50
CA GLN A 17 -8.17 -9.17 -9.79
C GLN A 17 -8.76 -8.27 -8.69
N ALA A 18 -8.23 -8.42 -7.46
CA ALA A 18 -8.37 -7.38 -6.46
C ALA A 18 -7.84 -6.13 -7.15
N GLY A 19 -8.70 -5.13 -7.36
CA GLY A 19 -8.37 -3.92 -8.09
C GLY A 19 -7.13 -3.31 -7.45
N GLN A 20 -5.96 -3.58 -8.03
CA GLN A 20 -4.71 -3.08 -7.50
C GLN A 20 -4.74 -1.58 -7.74
N LEU A 21 -4.87 -0.82 -6.66
CA LEU A 21 -4.86 0.63 -6.75
C LEU A 21 -3.61 1.07 -7.51
N PRO A 22 -3.73 2.09 -8.37
CA PRO A 22 -2.61 2.62 -9.09
C PRO A 22 -1.55 3.14 -8.12
N LEU A 23 -0.31 3.04 -8.56
CA LEU A 23 0.84 3.41 -7.76
C LEU A 23 0.86 4.93 -7.54
N THR A 24 1.05 5.32 -6.28
CA THR A 24 1.29 6.72 -5.90
C THR A 24 2.76 6.99 -5.68
N VAL A 25 3.16 8.27 -5.67
CA VAL A 25 4.55 8.69 -5.36
C VAL A 25 5.00 8.11 -4.01
N ASN A 26 4.12 8.13 -3.00
CA ASN A 26 4.41 7.58 -1.69
C ASN A 26 4.64 6.07 -1.71
N GLN A 27 3.84 5.34 -2.50
CA GLN A 27 4.01 3.88 -2.64
C GLN A 27 5.30 3.55 -3.38
N ILE A 28 5.62 4.24 -4.47
CA ILE A 28 6.88 4.08 -5.20
C ILE A 28 8.06 4.36 -4.26
N GLY A 29 8.01 5.46 -3.51
CA GLY A 29 9.04 5.81 -2.54
C GLY A 29 9.20 4.78 -1.42
N LEU A 30 8.10 4.18 -0.95
CA LEU A 30 8.13 3.11 0.04
C LEU A 30 8.74 1.83 -0.54
N MET A 31 8.38 1.46 -1.77
CA MET A 31 8.93 0.29 -2.46
C MET A 31 10.44 0.43 -2.69
N LEU A 32 10.90 1.60 -3.15
CA LEU A 32 12.32 1.89 -3.32
C LEU A 32 13.09 1.73 -1.99
N ARG A 33 12.57 2.28 -0.90
CA ARG A 33 13.17 2.12 0.44
C ARG A 33 13.12 0.68 0.95
N ALA A 34 12.15 -0.12 0.50
CA ALA A 34 12.08 -1.55 0.76
C ALA A 34 13.02 -2.39 -0.13
N GLY A 35 13.81 -1.75 -1.00
CA GLY A 35 14.80 -2.41 -1.85
C GLY A 35 14.30 -2.81 -3.24
N TYR A 36 13.11 -2.37 -3.67
CA TYR A 36 12.64 -2.61 -5.03
C TYR A 36 13.52 -1.86 -6.04
N SER A 37 13.87 -2.54 -7.13
CA SER A 37 14.61 -1.92 -8.23
C SER A 37 13.71 -1.01 -9.07
N SER A 38 14.32 -0.04 -9.78
CA SER A 38 13.60 0.80 -10.75
C SER A 38 12.93 -0.02 -11.86
N ASN A 39 13.58 -1.08 -12.36
CA ASN A 39 13.01 -1.96 -13.38
C ASN A 39 11.78 -2.72 -12.87
N SER A 40 11.84 -3.23 -11.64
CA SER A 40 10.69 -3.87 -10.99
C SER A 40 9.52 -2.90 -10.86
N LEU A 41 9.80 -1.63 -10.53
CA LEU A 41 8.78 -0.60 -10.46
C LEU A 41 8.17 -0.26 -11.82
N MET A 42 8.96 -0.22 -12.90
CA MET A 42 8.42 -0.01 -14.26
C MET A 42 7.48 -1.14 -14.68
N HIS A 43 7.77 -2.39 -14.28
CA HIS A 43 6.87 -3.52 -14.49
C HIS A 43 5.57 -3.42 -13.68
N GLU A 44 5.66 -2.97 -12.42
CA GLU A 44 4.47 -2.72 -11.60
C GLU A 44 3.62 -1.57 -12.17
N LEU A 45 4.28 -0.52 -12.65
CA LEU A 45 3.64 0.66 -13.26
C LEU A 45 2.94 0.32 -14.58
N SER A 46 3.46 -0.63 -15.36
CA SER A 46 2.79 -1.07 -16.59
C SER A 46 1.46 -1.79 -16.34
N THR A 47 1.33 -2.41 -15.16
CA THR A 47 0.13 -3.17 -14.77
C THR A 47 -0.85 -2.30 -13.98
N ARG A 48 -0.34 -1.51 -13.04
CA ARG A 48 -1.16 -0.77 -12.08
C ARG A 48 -1.38 0.69 -12.45
N HIS A 49 -0.57 1.24 -13.34
CA HIS A 49 -0.52 2.66 -13.68
C HIS A 49 -0.09 3.55 -12.51
N PHE A 50 0.18 4.82 -12.84
CA PHE A 50 0.59 5.88 -11.94
C PHE A 50 -0.56 6.85 -11.70
N ALA A 51 -0.88 7.11 -10.43
CA ALA A 51 -2.03 7.90 -10.01
C ALA A 51 -1.75 9.40 -9.84
N ASN A 52 -0.47 9.78 -9.77
CA ASN A 52 -0.06 11.16 -9.52
C ASN A 52 0.55 11.80 -10.77
N THR A 53 0.90 13.07 -10.65
CA THR A 53 1.77 13.80 -11.59
C THR A 53 3.16 13.95 -10.98
N VAL A 54 4.19 14.01 -11.83
CA VAL A 54 5.55 14.31 -11.38
C VAL A 54 5.79 15.82 -11.46
N ASP A 55 5.31 16.54 -10.44
CA ASP A 55 5.72 17.92 -10.18
C ASP A 55 7.08 17.98 -9.47
N GLU A 56 7.61 19.19 -9.27
CA GLU A 56 8.92 19.39 -8.61
C GLU A 56 8.97 18.82 -7.18
N THR A 57 7.84 18.82 -6.47
CA THR A 57 7.75 18.30 -5.10
C THR A 57 7.82 16.77 -5.11
N ASN A 58 7.03 16.13 -5.95
CA ASN A 58 6.99 14.67 -6.11
C ASN A 58 8.31 14.13 -6.66
N GLU A 59 8.94 14.85 -7.58
CA GLU A 59 10.28 14.50 -8.06
C GLU A 59 11.31 14.49 -6.92
N LYS A 60 11.33 15.52 -6.06
CA LYS A 60 12.23 15.54 -4.89
C LYS A 60 11.96 14.36 -3.95
N VAL A 61 10.70 13.97 -3.75
CA VAL A 61 10.33 12.80 -2.95
C VAL A 61 10.88 11.51 -3.55
N LEU A 62 10.74 11.33 -4.86
CA LEU A 62 11.25 10.16 -5.59
C LEU A 62 12.78 10.09 -5.55
N VAL A 63 13.46 11.21 -5.82
CA VAL A 63 14.94 11.30 -5.72
C VAL A 63 15.41 10.95 -4.32
N LYS A 64 14.78 11.52 -3.29
CA LYS A 64 15.10 11.20 -1.88
C LYS A 64 14.84 9.74 -1.53
N ALA A 65 13.91 9.09 -2.21
CA ALA A 65 13.63 7.67 -2.04
C ALA A 65 14.62 6.76 -2.80
N GLY A 66 15.53 7.30 -3.60
CA GLY A 66 16.49 6.53 -4.39
C GLY A 66 15.96 6.13 -5.78
N ALA A 67 14.98 6.85 -6.32
CA ALA A 67 14.51 6.62 -7.68
C ALA A 67 15.64 6.91 -8.69
N SER A 68 15.80 6.05 -9.68
CA SER A 68 16.72 6.31 -10.79
C SER A 68 16.20 7.46 -11.67
N ALA A 69 17.12 8.13 -12.36
CA ALA A 69 16.78 9.15 -13.34
C ALA A 69 15.87 8.60 -14.47
N GLU A 70 16.10 7.35 -14.87
CA GLU A 70 15.28 6.65 -15.87
C GLU A 70 13.83 6.47 -15.40
N LEU A 71 13.63 6.01 -14.15
CA LEU A 71 12.30 5.86 -13.58
C LEU A 71 11.57 7.22 -13.52
N ILE A 72 12.27 8.28 -13.09
CA ILE A 72 11.69 9.63 -13.03
C ILE A 72 11.31 10.12 -14.43
N ALA A 73 12.19 9.93 -15.42
CA ALA A 73 11.91 10.31 -16.81
C ALA A 73 10.70 9.56 -17.38
N ALA A 74 10.58 8.27 -17.09
CA ALA A 74 9.44 7.45 -17.52
C ALA A 74 8.12 7.84 -16.84
N LEU A 75 8.16 8.28 -15.58
CA LEU A 75 6.98 8.83 -14.91
C LEU A 75 6.59 10.19 -15.49
N LYS A 76 7.57 11.04 -15.82
CA LYS A 76 7.36 12.35 -16.45
C LYS A 76 6.83 12.27 -17.87
N SER A 77 7.21 11.25 -18.64
CA SER A 77 6.70 11.06 -20.00
C SER A 77 5.22 10.71 -20.04
N GLY A 78 4.63 10.33 -18.90
CA GLY A 78 3.21 10.01 -18.79
C GLY A 78 2.83 8.65 -19.37
N ILE A 79 3.78 7.82 -19.80
CA ILE A 79 3.49 6.49 -20.40
C ILE A 79 2.75 5.55 -19.43
N TYR A 80 2.89 5.78 -18.13
CA TYR A 80 2.21 5.03 -17.08
C TYR A 80 1.03 5.78 -16.48
N SER A 81 0.70 6.98 -16.94
CA SER A 81 -0.41 7.76 -16.39
C SER A 81 -1.75 7.08 -16.62
N LEU A 82 -2.66 7.26 -15.67
CA LEU A 82 -4.05 6.86 -15.84
C LEU A 82 -4.74 7.67 -16.94
N SER A 83 -5.67 7.02 -17.64
CA SER A 83 -6.60 7.73 -18.52
C SER A 83 -7.41 8.75 -17.71
N PRO A 84 -7.63 9.98 -18.24
CA PRO A 84 -8.38 11.03 -17.56
C PRO A 84 -9.73 10.58 -17.02
N GLU A 85 -10.40 9.68 -17.74
CA GLU A 85 -11.72 9.14 -17.37
C GLU A 85 -11.69 8.32 -16.07
N LYS A 86 -10.56 7.66 -15.79
CA LYS A 86 -10.39 6.80 -14.60
C LYS A 86 -9.79 7.57 -13.41
N THR A 87 -9.12 8.69 -13.67
CA THR A 87 -8.40 9.46 -12.65
C THR A 87 -9.30 9.93 -11.51
N ALA A 88 -10.49 10.47 -11.81
CA ALA A 88 -11.39 10.99 -10.77
C ALA A 88 -11.91 9.89 -9.83
N ALA A 89 -12.37 8.75 -10.38
CA ALA A 89 -12.86 7.63 -9.59
C ALA A 89 -11.75 7.00 -8.72
N VAL A 90 -10.54 6.90 -9.28
CA VAL A 90 -9.36 6.42 -8.55
C VAL A 90 -8.98 7.37 -7.42
N GLN A 91 -8.97 8.69 -7.65
CA GLN A 91 -8.64 9.67 -6.62
C GLN A 91 -9.61 9.60 -5.44
N GLN A 92 -10.90 9.41 -5.72
CA GLN A 92 -11.90 9.18 -4.67
C GLN A 92 -11.63 7.90 -3.86
N GLN A 93 -11.26 6.81 -4.54
CA GLN A 93 -10.92 5.55 -3.86
C GLN A 93 -9.66 5.69 -2.99
N ILE A 94 -8.63 6.38 -3.48
CA ILE A 94 -7.40 6.64 -2.72
C ILE A 94 -7.73 7.46 -1.47
N ALA A 95 -8.49 8.55 -1.62
CA ALA A 95 -8.88 9.40 -0.49
C ALA A 95 -9.72 8.64 0.56
N ALA A 96 -10.67 7.83 0.12
CA ALA A 96 -11.49 7.01 1.02
C ALA A 96 -10.65 5.98 1.79
N GLU A 97 -9.68 5.35 1.12
CA GLU A 97 -8.79 4.38 1.74
C GLU A 97 -7.82 5.04 2.73
N GLU A 98 -7.30 6.23 2.41
CA GLU A 98 -6.47 7.02 3.31
C GLU A 98 -7.24 7.43 4.58
N GLN A 99 -8.49 7.87 4.42
CA GLN A 99 -9.36 8.20 5.55
C GLN A 99 -9.63 6.98 6.43
N ARG A 100 -10.01 5.85 5.83
CA ARG A 100 -10.23 4.59 6.55
C ARG A 100 -8.98 4.15 7.31
N ARG A 101 -7.80 4.33 6.72
CA ARG A 101 -6.52 4.00 7.36
C ARG A 101 -6.21 4.92 8.53
N ALA A 102 -6.48 6.21 8.41
CA ALA A 102 -6.34 7.17 9.51
C ALA A 102 -7.22 6.77 10.70
N GLU A 103 -8.51 6.51 10.46
CA GLU A 103 -9.46 6.06 11.48
C GLU A 103 -9.02 4.77 12.18
N GLN A 104 -8.53 3.79 11.42
CA GLN A 104 -7.98 2.54 11.98
C GLN A 104 -6.73 2.76 12.84
N SER A 105 -5.85 3.68 12.42
CA SER A 105 -4.65 4.03 13.19
C SER A 105 -5.01 4.70 14.52
N GLU A 106 -6.03 5.57 14.51
CA GLU A 106 -6.51 6.24 15.72
C GLU A 106 -7.19 5.25 16.67
N ALA A 107 -8.02 4.35 16.14
CA ALA A 107 -8.64 3.29 16.91
C ALA A 107 -7.59 2.39 17.58
N SER A 108 -6.56 1.98 16.82
CA SER A 108 -5.43 1.18 17.33
C SER A 108 -4.65 1.91 18.43
N ARG A 109 -4.41 3.23 18.28
CA ARG A 109 -3.74 4.03 19.32
C ARG A 109 -4.57 4.11 20.60
N LYS A 110 -5.89 4.30 20.48
CA LYS A 110 -6.79 4.34 21.65
C LYS A 110 -6.85 2.99 22.36
N SER A 111 -6.92 1.88 21.61
CA SER A 111 -6.94 0.54 22.21
C SER A 111 -5.61 0.22 22.92
N GLU A 112 -4.48 0.54 22.30
CA GLU A 112 -3.16 0.33 22.89
C GLU A 112 -2.99 1.16 24.18
N ALA A 113 -3.40 2.44 24.16
CA ALA A 113 -3.34 3.28 25.34
C ALA A 113 -4.21 2.75 26.50
N ALA A 114 -5.42 2.26 26.19
CA ALA A 114 -6.30 1.66 27.19
C ALA A 114 -5.71 0.37 27.79
N TYR A 115 -5.12 -0.48 26.93
CA TYR A 115 -4.43 -1.70 27.36
C TYR A 115 -3.25 -1.39 28.29
N GLN A 116 -2.38 -0.46 27.88
CA GLN A 116 -1.23 -0.04 28.69
C GLN A 116 -1.66 0.55 30.05
N ALA A 117 -2.74 1.35 30.08
CA ALA A 117 -3.28 1.87 31.34
C ALA A 117 -3.77 0.75 32.27
N GLY A 118 -4.40 -0.29 31.73
CA GLY A 118 -4.79 -1.49 32.48
C GLY A 118 -3.58 -2.23 33.07
N VAL A 119 -2.57 -2.49 32.25
CA VAL A 119 -1.33 -3.17 32.68
C VAL A 119 -0.60 -2.40 33.78
N VAL A 120 -0.52 -1.07 33.66
CA VAL A 120 0.09 -0.22 34.70
C VAL A 120 -0.70 -0.32 36.01
N ARG A 121 -2.03 -0.23 35.95
CA ARG A 121 -2.90 -0.33 37.13
C ARG A 121 -2.76 -1.69 37.83
N GLU A 122 -2.72 -2.79 37.09
CA GLU A 122 -2.52 -4.13 37.66
C GLU A 122 -1.15 -4.27 38.33
N ARG A 123 -0.09 -3.73 37.70
CA ARG A 123 1.26 -3.72 38.28
C ARG A 123 1.33 -2.90 39.57
N SER A 124 0.64 -1.76 39.62
CA SER A 124 0.58 -0.91 40.82
C SER A 124 -0.29 -1.50 41.93
N ALA A 125 -1.27 -2.34 41.59
CA ALA A 125 -2.18 -2.96 42.56
C ALA A 125 -1.63 -4.25 43.20
N LYS A 126 -0.61 -4.88 42.61
CA LYS A 126 0.04 -6.07 43.17
C LYS A 126 1.14 -5.63 44.16
N PRO A 127 0.96 -5.82 45.49
CA PRO A 127 2.01 -5.48 46.45
C PRO A 127 3.22 -6.36 46.19
N ALA A 128 4.43 -5.80 46.34
CA ALA A 128 5.65 -6.60 46.36
C ALA A 128 5.48 -7.72 47.41
N PRO A 129 5.81 -8.99 47.09
CA PRO A 129 5.81 -10.03 48.11
C PRO A 129 6.79 -9.58 49.20
N ILE A 130 6.25 -9.27 50.38
CA ILE A 130 7.03 -9.01 51.58
C ILE A 130 7.58 -10.39 51.98
N GLY A 131 8.76 -10.72 51.45
CA GLY A 131 9.51 -11.92 51.78
C GLY A 131 10.37 -11.70 53.03
N PRO A 132 10.62 -12.75 53.81
CA PRO A 132 10.81 -12.75 55.27
C PRO A 132 12.06 -12.03 55.79
#